data_AF-A0ABD5UII4-F1
#
_entry.id   AF-A0ABD5UII4-F1
#
_cell.length_a   1.000
_cell.length_b   1.000
_cell.length_c   1.000
_cell.angle_alpha   90.00
_cell.angle_beta   90.00
_cell.angle_gamma   90.00
#
_symmetry.space_group_name_H-M   'P 1'
#
loop_
_entity.id
_entity.type
_entity.pdbx_description
1 polymer ?
#
loop_
_entity_poly.entity_id
_entity_poly.type
_entity_poly.pdbx_seq_one_letter_code
_entity_poly.pdbx_strand_id
1 'polypeptide(L)'
;MKPAFTVRHGANKTHFLIQFEYTSSEILDSIQVFNQPLVVVLVGNAVPQATQYEQRGLTCVAASEIIEIGDSSADIEQLISSARESKIPAGQLADKGIELYSKHRSRYTWREFEHTVQHCFSASFETSRLLGGEESGEQVPEGVLSLDYEDSSHAYIWDAKYVQEPGESRRLSGEYENMAKHLVNFRRESNVKDIYDDLSGYLIISPSVSDSSMVRLAERIQRRLTENDDDWNGSVTHLQFDALVHIFQAVQSDRDGVQAKPREFRKHVHRLFTKGNYHNPDPDTYGEADQRVFDVSTEDVDKIFREYIAPQEPETERVNIDGYLANIRSLDY
;
A
#
# COMPACT_ATOMS: atom_id res chain seq x y z
N MET A 1 22.01 -13.36 12.36
CA MET A 1 21.19 -14.42 11.73
C MET A 1 22.03 -15.21 10.72
N LYS A 2 22.07 -16.54 10.85
CA LYS A 2 22.57 -17.57 9.92
C LYS A 2 21.73 -18.84 10.22
N PRO A 3 21.57 -19.80 9.29
CA PRO A 3 21.15 -19.69 7.90
C PRO A 3 19.62 -19.84 7.79
N ALA A 4 18.96 -18.96 7.04
CA ALA A 4 17.66 -19.27 6.46
C ALA A 4 17.90 -20.01 5.15
N PHE A 5 17.20 -21.10 4.90
CA PHE A 5 17.20 -21.75 3.59
C PHE A 5 15.78 -21.80 3.05
N THR A 6 15.66 -21.76 1.72
CA THR A 6 14.37 -21.73 1.05
C THR A 6 14.13 -23.07 0.38
N VAL A 7 12.99 -23.69 0.67
CA VAL A 7 12.56 -24.92 0.00
C VAL A 7 11.47 -24.55 -1.00
N ARG A 8 11.65 -24.95 -2.26
CA ARG A 8 10.65 -24.76 -3.32
C ARG A 8 9.86 -26.05 -3.51
N HIS A 9 8.54 -25.95 -3.46
CA HIS A 9 7.65 -27.06 -3.80
C HIS A 9 6.60 -26.57 -4.81
N GLY A 10 6.86 -26.80 -6.10
CA GLY A 10 6.07 -26.22 -7.20
C GLY A 10 6.30 -24.71 -7.36
N ALA A 11 5.24 -23.94 -7.62
CA ALA A 11 5.28 -22.48 -7.72
C ALA A 11 5.35 -21.77 -6.35
N ASN A 12 5.09 -22.49 -5.25
CA ASN A 12 4.98 -21.91 -3.92
C ASN A 12 6.31 -22.05 -3.15
N LYS A 13 6.86 -20.92 -2.70
CA LYS A 13 8.07 -20.84 -1.87
C LYS A 13 7.67 -20.89 -0.39
N THR A 14 8.30 -21.76 0.39
CA THR A 14 8.21 -21.77 1.86
C THR A 14 9.61 -21.64 2.43
N HIS A 15 9.77 -20.72 3.37
CA HIS A 15 11.05 -20.44 4.02
C HIS A 15 11.18 -21.28 5.29
N PHE A 16 12.41 -21.70 5.58
CA PHE A 16 12.75 -22.36 6.83
C PHE A 16 13.79 -21.52 7.56
N LEU A 17 13.48 -21.18 8.80
CA LEU A 17 14.39 -20.49 9.71
C LEU A 17 14.76 -21.44 10.85
N ILE A 18 16.03 -21.85 10.93
CA ILE A 18 16.52 -22.61 12.07
C ILE A 18 17.00 -21.63 13.14
N GLN A 19 16.35 -21.68 14.30
CA GLN A 19 16.65 -20.81 15.43
C GLN A 19 17.28 -21.61 16.57
N PHE A 20 18.48 -21.20 16.99
CA PHE A 20 19.25 -21.84 18.07
C PHE A 20 19.21 -21.05 19.38
N GLU A 21 18.98 -19.74 19.28
CA GLU A 21 19.08 -18.80 20.41
C GLU A 21 17.76 -18.09 20.66
N TYR A 22 17.67 -17.38 21.78
CA TYR A 22 16.52 -16.55 22.08
C TYR A 22 16.41 -15.38 21.09
N THR A 23 15.25 -15.24 20.44
CA THR A 23 14.93 -14.13 19.55
C THR A 23 14.15 -13.06 20.30
N SER A 24 14.54 -11.78 20.17
CA SER A 24 13.82 -10.67 20.78
C SER A 24 12.41 -10.50 20.18
N SER A 25 11.48 -9.95 20.95
CA SER A 25 10.12 -9.65 20.46
C SER A 25 10.15 -8.79 19.20
N GLU A 26 11.03 -7.77 19.14
CA GLU A 26 11.22 -6.89 17.98
C GLU A 26 11.50 -7.67 16.69
N ILE A 27 12.34 -8.71 16.74
CA ILE A 27 12.66 -9.53 15.56
C ILE A 27 11.46 -10.42 15.18
N LEU A 28 10.75 -10.97 16.16
CA LEU A 28 9.55 -11.78 15.89
C LEU A 28 8.43 -10.93 15.27
N ASP A 29 8.29 -9.73 15.77
CA ASP A 29 7.36 -8.71 15.29
C ASP A 29 7.69 -8.31 13.84
N SER A 30 8.98 -8.13 13.53
CA SER A 30 9.48 -7.92 12.16
C SER A 30 9.14 -9.09 11.23
N ILE A 31 9.37 -10.33 11.69
CA ILE A 31 9.02 -11.55 10.94
C ILE A 31 7.50 -11.60 10.64
N GLN A 32 6.65 -11.23 11.60
CA GLN A 32 5.21 -11.16 11.38
C GLN A 32 4.87 -10.16 10.27
N VAL A 33 5.47 -8.96 10.27
CA VAL A 33 5.21 -7.94 9.24
C VAL A 33 5.54 -8.44 7.83
N PHE A 34 6.56 -9.27 7.64
CA PHE A 34 6.79 -9.86 6.32
C PHE A 34 5.65 -10.78 5.86
N ASN A 35 5.00 -11.48 6.80
CA ASN A 35 3.87 -12.39 6.56
C ASN A 35 4.09 -13.39 5.41
N GLN A 36 5.34 -13.84 5.24
CA GLN A 36 5.71 -14.81 4.22
C GLN A 36 5.50 -16.23 4.77
N PRO A 37 5.24 -17.22 3.89
CA PRO A 37 5.19 -18.62 4.32
C PRO A 37 6.51 -19.07 4.95
N LEU A 38 6.51 -19.20 6.28
CA LEU A 38 7.70 -19.46 7.09
C LEU A 38 7.43 -20.55 8.12
N VAL A 39 8.31 -21.55 8.16
CA VAL A 39 8.41 -22.53 9.23
C VAL A 39 9.64 -22.21 10.08
N VAL A 40 9.43 -21.99 11.38
CA VAL A 40 10.51 -21.77 12.34
C VAL A 40 10.86 -23.09 13.03
N VAL A 41 12.07 -23.58 12.81
CA VAL A 41 12.60 -24.78 13.47
C VAL A 41 13.36 -24.37 14.71
N LEU A 42 12.85 -24.74 15.88
CA LEU A 42 13.43 -24.38 17.18
C LEU A 42 14.40 -25.46 17.65
N VAL A 43 15.63 -25.06 17.98
CA VAL A 43 16.70 -25.95 18.42
C VAL A 43 17.24 -25.50 19.77
N GLY A 44 17.42 -26.45 20.70
CA GLY A 44 18.08 -26.21 21.98
C GLY A 44 17.42 -25.09 22.79
N ASN A 45 18.16 -24.01 23.02
CA ASN A 45 17.73 -22.90 23.88
C ASN A 45 16.57 -22.07 23.29
N ALA A 46 16.24 -22.24 22.00
CA ALA A 46 15.10 -21.58 21.37
C ALA A 46 13.76 -22.31 21.63
N VAL A 47 13.78 -23.60 21.99
CA VAL A 47 12.56 -24.42 22.18
C VAL A 47 11.59 -23.80 23.20
N PRO A 48 12.05 -23.27 24.37
CA PRO A 48 11.14 -22.62 25.31
C PRO A 48 10.39 -21.39 24.76
N GLN A 49 10.80 -20.83 23.62
CA GLN A 49 10.10 -19.72 22.98
C GLN A 49 8.93 -20.14 22.09
N ALA A 50 8.65 -21.45 21.91
CA ALA A 50 7.58 -21.93 21.02
C ALA A 50 6.25 -21.17 21.21
N THR A 51 5.81 -21.03 22.46
CA THR A 51 4.58 -20.28 22.80
C THR A 51 4.62 -18.82 22.32
N GLN A 52 5.79 -18.17 22.30
CA GLN A 52 5.95 -16.79 21.83
C GLN A 52 5.78 -16.67 20.31
N TYR A 53 6.20 -17.69 19.55
CA TYR A 53 5.99 -17.79 18.10
C TYR A 53 4.52 -18.13 17.79
N GLU A 54 3.94 -19.09 18.50
CA GLU A 54 2.55 -19.51 18.32
C GLU A 54 1.54 -18.39 18.65
N GLN A 55 1.77 -17.64 19.74
CA GLN A 55 0.95 -16.46 20.09
C GLN A 55 0.98 -15.38 19.02
N ARG A 56 2.01 -15.38 18.18
CA ARG A 56 2.18 -14.50 17.03
C ARG A 56 1.62 -15.09 15.74
N GLY A 57 1.01 -16.26 15.79
CA GLY A 57 0.51 -16.96 14.60
C GLY A 57 1.61 -17.44 13.66
N LEU A 58 2.87 -17.52 14.13
CA LEU A 58 3.98 -18.06 13.36
C LEU A 58 3.98 -19.59 13.47
N THR A 59 4.17 -20.27 12.35
CA THR A 59 4.29 -21.73 12.34
C THR A 59 5.68 -22.11 12.85
N CYS A 60 5.75 -22.82 13.97
CA CYS A 60 7.00 -23.33 14.52
C CYS A 60 6.91 -24.81 14.87
N VAL A 61 8.08 -25.46 14.92
CA VAL A 61 8.22 -26.88 15.30
C VAL A 61 9.56 -27.07 16.02
N ALA A 62 9.61 -27.90 17.06
CA ALA A 62 10.88 -28.25 17.68
C ALA A 62 11.64 -29.24 16.80
N ALA A 63 12.98 -29.13 16.74
CA ALA A 63 13.78 -30.04 15.92
C ALA A 63 13.67 -31.51 16.36
N SER A 64 13.40 -31.78 17.65
CA SER A 64 13.11 -33.14 18.14
C SER A 64 11.86 -33.73 17.50
N GLU A 65 10.81 -32.92 17.33
CA GLU A 65 9.55 -33.35 16.71
C GLU A 65 9.75 -33.68 15.23
N ILE A 66 10.61 -32.94 14.51
CA ILE A 66 10.98 -33.28 13.12
C ILE A 66 11.69 -34.64 13.05
N ILE A 67 12.58 -34.94 14.00
CA ILE A 67 13.29 -36.23 14.05
C ILE A 67 12.30 -37.37 14.33
N GLU A 68 11.31 -37.14 15.19
CA GLU A 68 10.26 -38.10 15.53
C GLU A 68 9.28 -38.35 14.37
N ILE A 69 8.97 -37.32 13.58
CA ILE A 69 8.17 -37.42 12.35
C ILE A 69 8.86 -38.34 11.31
N GLY A 70 10.19 -38.40 11.30
CA GLY A 70 10.96 -39.28 10.41
C GLY A 70 10.71 -38.96 8.93
N ASP A 71 10.54 -40.00 8.10
CA ASP A 71 10.30 -39.87 6.65
C ASP A 71 8.81 -39.67 6.29
N SER A 72 7.94 -39.34 7.26
CA SER A 72 6.50 -39.12 7.01
C SER A 72 6.29 -37.86 6.17
N SER A 73 6.12 -38.03 4.86
CA SER A 73 5.93 -36.93 3.92
C SER A 73 4.65 -36.12 4.21
N ALA A 74 3.61 -36.77 4.72
CA ALA A 74 2.32 -36.15 4.99
C ALA A 74 2.38 -35.11 6.14
N ASP A 75 3.11 -35.42 7.22
CA ASP A 75 3.20 -34.52 8.38
C ASP A 75 4.07 -33.29 8.05
N ILE A 76 5.14 -33.47 7.28
CA ILE A 76 5.98 -32.38 6.77
C ILE A 76 5.18 -31.50 5.80
N GLU A 77 4.39 -32.10 4.90
CA GLU A 77 3.52 -31.37 3.99
C GLU A 77 2.45 -30.58 4.73
N GLN A 78 1.88 -31.12 5.81
CA GLN A 78 0.91 -30.42 6.64
C GLN A 78 1.52 -29.20 7.36
N LEU A 79 2.76 -29.33 7.86
CA LEU A 79 3.50 -28.22 8.46
C LEU A 79 3.75 -27.10 7.45
N ILE A 80 4.21 -27.46 6.25
CA ILE A 80 4.43 -26.51 5.14
C ILE A 80 3.11 -25.85 4.72
N SER A 81 2.02 -26.60 4.66
CA SER A 81 0.69 -26.09 4.31
C SER A 81 0.18 -25.10 5.36
N SER A 82 0.36 -25.41 6.65
CA SER A 82 0.01 -24.52 7.76
C SER A 82 0.77 -23.19 7.71
N ALA A 83 2.05 -23.22 7.32
CA ALA A 83 2.85 -22.00 7.15
C ALA A 83 2.40 -21.14 5.95
N ARG A 84 1.77 -21.72 4.94
CA ARG A 84 1.26 -20.99 3.76
C ARG A 84 -0.08 -20.31 4.03
N GLU A 85 -0.88 -20.87 4.92
CA GLU A 85 -2.11 -20.27 5.39
C GLU A 85 -1.81 -19.23 6.45
N SER A 86 -1.42 -18.02 6.05
CA SER A 86 -1.37 -16.91 7.00
C SER A 86 -2.76 -16.68 7.58
N LYS A 87 -2.88 -16.83 8.90
CA LYS A 87 -4.11 -16.61 9.66
C LYS A 87 -4.17 -15.23 10.30
N ILE A 88 -3.14 -14.41 10.09
CA ILE A 88 -3.01 -13.11 10.76
C ILE A 88 -3.76 -12.07 9.90
N PRO A 89 -4.80 -11.41 10.44
CA PRO A 89 -5.52 -10.37 9.71
C PRO A 89 -4.59 -9.22 9.30
N ALA A 90 -4.77 -8.69 8.09
CA ALA A 90 -3.95 -7.57 7.57
C ALA A 90 -3.93 -6.37 8.52
N GLY A 91 -5.03 -6.08 9.22
CA GLY A 91 -5.07 -5.00 10.22
C GLY A 91 -4.10 -5.20 11.39
N GLN A 92 -3.96 -6.44 11.89
CA GLN A 92 -2.99 -6.73 12.96
C GLN A 92 -1.54 -6.58 12.46
N LEU A 93 -1.28 -6.95 11.20
CA LEU A 93 0.03 -6.79 10.57
C LEU A 93 0.36 -5.31 10.35
N ALA A 94 -0.63 -4.51 9.94
CA ALA A 94 -0.50 -3.06 9.79
C ALA A 94 -0.19 -2.40 11.13
N ASP A 95 -0.96 -2.70 12.19
CA ASP A 95 -0.70 -2.20 13.56
C ASP A 95 0.72 -2.53 14.01
N LYS A 96 1.18 -3.74 13.73
CA LYS A 96 2.52 -4.19 14.09
C LYS A 96 3.61 -3.45 13.35
N GLY A 97 3.42 -3.26 12.05
CA GLY A 97 4.29 -2.47 11.20
C GLY A 97 4.41 -1.02 11.66
N ILE A 98 3.27 -0.39 11.97
CA ILE A 98 3.20 0.98 12.49
C ILE A 98 3.88 1.09 13.85
N GLU A 99 3.67 0.10 14.74
CA GLU A 99 4.34 0.03 16.04
C GLU A 99 5.87 -0.03 15.88
N LEU A 100 6.37 -0.94 15.03
CA LEU A 100 7.80 -1.08 14.75
C LEU A 100 8.39 0.18 14.12
N TYR A 101 7.70 0.78 13.15
CA TYR A 101 8.09 2.04 12.54
C TYR A 101 8.21 3.15 13.59
N SER A 102 7.24 3.25 14.50
CA SER A 102 7.18 4.31 15.50
C SER A 102 8.19 4.12 16.64
N LYS A 103 8.34 2.89 17.15
CA LYS A 103 9.16 2.60 18.34
C LYS A 103 10.60 2.18 18.01
N HIS A 104 10.84 1.66 16.81
CA HIS A 104 12.09 1.03 16.39
C HIS A 104 12.61 1.55 15.05
N ARG A 105 12.24 2.79 14.66
CA ARG A 105 12.61 3.43 13.37
C ARG A 105 14.07 3.25 12.94
N SER A 106 15.01 3.38 13.89
CA SER A 106 16.44 3.28 13.59
C SER A 106 16.89 1.90 13.11
N ARG A 107 16.10 0.85 13.36
CA ARG A 107 16.34 -0.53 12.89
C ARG A 107 15.34 -0.98 11.84
N TYR A 108 14.27 -0.22 11.67
CA TYR A 108 13.24 -0.45 10.68
C TYR A 108 13.81 -0.31 9.27
N THR A 109 13.58 -1.31 8.45
CA THR A 109 14.13 -1.46 7.11
C THR A 109 13.15 -0.95 6.06
N TRP A 110 13.69 -0.67 4.87
CA TRP A 110 12.86 -0.31 3.72
C TRP A 110 11.82 -1.40 3.38
N ARG A 111 12.16 -2.68 3.51
CA ARG A 111 11.21 -3.76 3.22
C ARG A 111 10.10 -3.86 4.25
N GLU A 112 10.41 -3.67 5.53
CA GLU A 112 9.35 -3.59 6.55
C GLU A 112 8.42 -2.41 6.24
N PHE A 113 8.94 -1.29 5.74
CA PHE A 113 8.11 -0.17 5.28
C PHE A 113 7.17 -0.58 4.13
N GLU A 114 7.67 -1.23 3.08
CA GLU A 114 6.86 -1.71 1.96
C GLU A 114 5.74 -2.66 2.41
N HIS A 115 6.08 -3.64 3.25
CA HIS A 115 5.11 -4.60 3.77
C HIS A 115 4.06 -3.89 4.64
N THR A 116 4.45 -2.92 5.46
CA THR A 116 3.50 -2.14 6.27
C THR A 116 2.57 -1.29 5.41
N VAL A 117 3.06 -0.67 4.34
CA VAL A 117 2.22 0.03 3.36
C VAL A 117 1.22 -0.95 2.73
N GLN A 118 1.68 -2.12 2.29
CA GLN A 118 0.81 -3.16 1.75
C GLN A 118 -0.25 -3.60 2.77
N HIS A 119 0.10 -3.79 4.05
CA HIS A 119 -0.86 -4.19 5.07
C HIS A 119 -1.88 -3.10 5.36
N CYS A 120 -1.47 -1.83 5.40
CA CYS A 120 -2.39 -0.70 5.54
C CYS A 120 -3.40 -0.67 4.37
N PHE A 121 -2.93 -0.81 3.13
CA PHE A 121 -3.82 -0.86 1.97
C PHE A 121 -4.72 -2.10 1.98
N SER A 122 -4.18 -3.27 2.31
CA SER A 122 -4.94 -4.53 2.36
C SER A 122 -6.01 -4.49 3.44
N ALA A 123 -5.70 -3.95 4.61
CA ALA A 123 -6.64 -3.79 5.72
C ALA A 123 -7.73 -2.74 5.42
N SER A 124 -7.44 -1.76 4.58
CA SER A 124 -8.36 -0.67 4.25
C SER A 124 -9.25 -0.97 3.04
N PHE A 125 -8.74 -1.70 2.05
CA PHE A 125 -9.39 -1.85 0.74
C PHE A 125 -9.55 -3.29 0.25
N GLU A 126 -8.76 -4.24 0.79
CA GLU A 126 -8.68 -5.67 0.39
C GLU A 126 -8.20 -5.95 -1.05
N THR A 127 -8.02 -4.92 -1.86
CA THR A 127 -7.70 -5.00 -3.29
C THR A 127 -6.22 -4.71 -3.62
N SER A 128 -5.39 -4.48 -2.60
CA SER A 128 -3.96 -4.22 -2.79
C SER A 128 -3.17 -5.52 -2.90
N ARG A 129 -2.16 -5.54 -3.78
CA ARG A 129 -1.22 -6.66 -3.90
C ARG A 129 0.21 -6.13 -3.94
N LEU A 130 1.08 -6.77 -3.15
CA LEU A 130 2.53 -6.59 -3.23
C LEU A 130 3.08 -7.41 -4.40
N LEU A 131 3.90 -6.78 -5.23
CA LEU A 131 4.53 -7.39 -6.41
C LEU A 131 6.04 -7.57 -6.25
N GLY A 132 6.72 -6.68 -5.51
CA GLY A 132 8.09 -6.84 -4.99
C GLY A 132 9.17 -7.27 -6.01
N GLY A 133 10.00 -6.33 -6.47
CA GLY A 133 11.01 -6.56 -7.52
C GLY A 133 12.06 -7.67 -7.29
N GLU A 134 12.33 -8.06 -6.03
CA GLU A 134 13.32 -9.12 -5.75
C GLU A 134 12.75 -10.55 -5.80
N GLU A 135 11.44 -10.74 -5.71
CA GLU A 135 10.85 -12.08 -5.73
C GLU A 135 10.60 -12.61 -7.15
N SER A 136 10.40 -11.69 -8.11
CA SER A 136 10.21 -11.93 -9.54
C SER A 136 11.52 -11.94 -10.34
N GLY A 137 12.53 -11.17 -9.90
CA GLY A 137 13.75 -10.92 -10.69
C GLY A 137 13.54 -9.91 -11.83
N GLU A 138 12.40 -9.22 -11.84
CA GLU A 138 11.97 -8.29 -12.88
C GLU A 138 11.76 -6.87 -12.31
N GLN A 139 11.89 -5.84 -13.15
CA GLN A 139 11.62 -4.45 -12.76
C GLN A 139 10.10 -4.18 -12.70
N VAL A 140 9.46 -4.70 -11.65
CA VAL A 140 8.05 -4.47 -11.29
C VAL A 140 7.92 -3.38 -10.24
N PRO A 141 6.78 -2.66 -10.16
CA PRO A 141 6.54 -1.75 -9.05
C PRO A 141 6.44 -2.52 -7.73
N GLU A 142 6.46 -1.81 -6.61
CA GLU A 142 6.38 -2.45 -5.30
C GLU A 142 5.00 -3.10 -5.09
N GLY A 143 3.92 -2.44 -5.53
CA GLY A 143 2.61 -3.06 -5.58
C GLY A 143 1.57 -2.35 -6.45
N VAL A 144 0.36 -2.90 -6.43
CA VAL A 144 -0.82 -2.37 -7.11
C VAL A 144 -2.01 -2.29 -6.15
N LEU A 145 -2.89 -1.34 -6.39
CA LEU A 145 -4.12 -1.11 -5.63
C LEU A 145 -5.26 -0.85 -6.61
N SER A 146 -6.43 -1.47 -6.41
CA SER A 146 -7.63 -1.13 -7.17
C SER A 146 -8.70 -0.51 -6.28
N LEU A 147 -9.24 0.62 -6.68
CA LEU A 147 -10.37 1.27 -6.01
C LEU A 147 -11.63 1.08 -6.86
N ASP A 148 -12.28 -0.08 -6.75
CA ASP A 148 -13.43 -0.39 -7.60
C ASP A 148 -14.70 0.32 -7.09
N TYR A 149 -15.30 1.16 -7.94
CA TYR A 149 -16.60 1.81 -7.71
C TYR A 149 -17.31 2.11 -9.05
N GLU A 150 -18.65 2.27 -9.03
CA GLU A 150 -19.46 2.60 -10.23
C GLU A 150 -19.14 1.76 -11.49
N ASP A 151 -19.02 0.44 -11.30
CA ASP A 151 -18.73 -0.56 -12.34
C ASP A 151 -17.43 -0.31 -13.14
N SER A 152 -16.54 0.55 -12.62
CA SER A 152 -15.23 0.87 -13.19
C SER A 152 -14.12 0.47 -12.21
N SER A 153 -13.03 -0.06 -12.74
CA SER A 153 -11.84 -0.40 -11.96
C SER A 153 -10.84 0.76 -12.00
N HIS A 154 -10.57 1.38 -10.85
CA HIS A 154 -9.57 2.45 -10.74
C HIS A 154 -8.25 1.89 -10.21
N ALA A 155 -7.38 1.46 -11.12
CA ALA A 155 -6.11 0.86 -10.77
C ALA A 155 -5.03 1.92 -10.50
N TYR A 156 -4.23 1.66 -9.48
CA TYR A 156 -3.06 2.42 -9.09
C TYR A 156 -1.86 1.49 -8.99
N ILE A 157 -0.72 1.98 -9.45
CA ILE A 157 0.58 1.41 -9.10
C ILE A 157 1.12 2.20 -7.93
N TRP A 158 1.78 1.55 -6.99
CA TRP A 158 2.36 2.24 -5.84
C TRP A 158 3.78 1.79 -5.56
N ASP A 159 4.57 2.75 -5.09
CA ASP A 159 5.91 2.57 -4.58
C ASP A 159 6.09 3.29 -3.23
N ALA A 160 6.82 2.70 -2.31
CA ALA A 160 7.05 3.12 -0.94
C ALA A 160 8.52 3.51 -0.74
N LYS A 161 8.75 4.79 -0.49
CA LYS A 161 10.10 5.35 -0.32
C LYS A 161 10.37 5.65 1.15
N TYR A 162 11.11 4.75 1.78
CA TYR A 162 11.48 4.89 3.20
C TYR A 162 12.61 5.92 3.42
N VAL A 163 12.47 6.70 4.49
CA VAL A 163 13.49 7.61 5.02
C VAL A 163 13.72 7.26 6.50
N GLN A 164 14.93 6.82 6.82
CA GLN A 164 15.26 6.32 8.16
C GLN A 164 15.37 7.45 9.19
N GLU A 165 16.03 8.55 8.84
CA GLU A 165 16.31 9.64 9.76
C GLU A 165 15.10 10.60 9.90
N PRO A 166 14.68 10.94 11.14
CA PRO A 166 13.66 11.95 11.38
C PRO A 166 14.09 13.33 10.86
N GLY A 167 13.23 13.99 10.09
CA GLY A 167 13.50 15.33 9.55
C GLY A 167 14.34 15.36 8.26
N GLU A 168 14.80 14.19 7.78
CA GLU A 168 15.26 14.08 6.40
C GLU A 168 14.06 14.00 5.44
N SER A 169 14.27 14.48 4.22
CA SER A 169 13.29 14.36 3.14
C SER A 169 13.89 13.55 2.00
N ARG A 170 13.09 12.65 1.43
CA ARG A 170 13.55 11.85 0.29
C ARG A 170 13.71 12.75 -0.94
N ARG A 171 14.82 12.57 -1.67
CA ARG A 171 14.94 13.03 -3.05
C ARG A 171 14.31 12.00 -3.97
N LEU A 172 13.36 12.41 -4.80
CA LEU A 172 12.71 11.54 -5.81
C LEU A 172 13.56 11.37 -7.08
N SER A 173 14.89 11.45 -6.96
CA SER A 173 15.81 11.28 -8.09
C SER A 173 15.82 9.82 -8.55
N GLY A 174 15.28 9.55 -9.75
CA GLY A 174 15.15 8.19 -10.29
C GLY A 174 13.71 7.67 -10.34
N GLU A 175 12.78 8.27 -9.57
CA GLU A 175 11.39 7.78 -9.50
C GLU A 175 10.62 8.08 -10.77
N TYR A 176 10.94 9.19 -11.43
CA TYR A 176 10.40 9.47 -12.76
C TYR A 176 10.79 8.37 -13.77
N GLU A 177 12.06 7.95 -13.78
CA GLU A 177 12.52 6.88 -14.67
C GLU A 177 11.92 5.51 -14.31
N ASN A 178 11.65 5.23 -13.03
CA ASN A 178 10.98 4.01 -12.58
C ASN A 178 9.50 4.02 -12.98
N MET A 179 8.76 5.08 -12.63
CA MET A 179 7.36 5.30 -13.02
C MET A 179 7.19 5.16 -14.54
N ALA A 180 8.05 5.83 -15.31
CA ALA A 180 8.08 5.73 -16.76
C ALA A 180 8.17 4.30 -17.29
N LYS A 181 9.00 3.46 -16.66
CA LYS A 181 9.13 2.05 -17.03
C LYS A 181 7.90 1.25 -16.64
N HIS A 182 7.36 1.47 -15.44
CA HIS A 182 6.17 0.78 -14.97
C HIS A 182 4.95 1.10 -15.85
N LEU A 183 4.76 2.37 -16.24
CA LEU A 183 3.73 2.80 -17.18
C LEU A 183 3.87 2.12 -18.55
N VAL A 184 5.10 2.04 -19.08
CA VAL A 184 5.36 1.36 -20.36
C VAL A 184 5.10 -0.14 -20.26
N ASN A 185 5.50 -0.79 -19.17
CA ASN A 185 5.29 -2.23 -18.96
C ASN A 185 3.80 -2.56 -18.81
N PHE A 186 3.07 -1.78 -18.01
CA PHE A 186 1.61 -1.94 -17.84
C PHE A 186 0.86 -1.84 -19.18
N ARG A 187 1.31 -0.94 -20.07
CA ARG A 187 0.69 -0.77 -21.40
C ARG A 187 1.00 -1.90 -22.39
N ARG A 188 2.15 -2.56 -22.24
CA ARG A 188 2.62 -3.64 -23.14
C ARG A 188 2.04 -5.00 -22.79
N GLU A 189 1.69 -5.24 -21.53
CA GLU A 189 1.12 -6.50 -21.08
C GLU A 189 -0.40 -6.49 -21.21
N SER A 190 -0.91 -7.16 -22.25
CA SER A 190 -2.35 -7.30 -22.52
C SER A 190 -3.13 -7.86 -21.33
N ASN A 191 -2.54 -8.80 -20.58
CA ASN A 191 -3.19 -9.49 -19.47
C ASN A 191 -3.49 -8.56 -18.28
N VAL A 192 -2.76 -7.45 -18.12
CA VAL A 192 -3.00 -6.49 -17.04
C VAL A 192 -4.10 -5.50 -17.42
N LYS A 193 -4.15 -5.08 -18.69
CA LYS A 193 -5.29 -4.34 -19.26
C LYS A 193 -6.59 -5.14 -19.22
N ASP A 194 -6.51 -6.46 -19.36
CA ASP A 194 -7.67 -7.35 -19.25
C ASP A 194 -8.22 -7.46 -17.81
N ILE A 195 -7.41 -7.10 -16.80
CA ILE A 195 -7.78 -7.13 -15.36
C ILE A 195 -8.18 -5.73 -14.86
N TYR A 196 -7.56 -4.67 -15.41
CA TYR A 196 -7.75 -3.29 -15.02
C TYR A 196 -7.98 -2.42 -16.27
N ASP A 197 -9.19 -1.87 -16.41
CA ASP A 197 -9.63 -1.16 -17.63
C ASP A 197 -8.68 -0.04 -18.08
N ASP A 198 -8.10 0.71 -17.13
CA ASP A 198 -7.00 1.64 -17.35
C ASP A 198 -6.30 2.00 -16.02
N LEU A 199 -5.07 2.53 -16.09
CA LEU A 199 -4.34 3.00 -14.92
C LEU A 199 -4.76 4.42 -14.52
N SER A 200 -5.45 4.54 -13.39
CA SER A 200 -5.92 5.81 -12.82
C SER A 200 -4.81 6.68 -12.24
N GLY A 201 -3.71 6.09 -11.77
CA GLY A 201 -2.59 6.88 -11.24
C GLY A 201 -1.41 6.08 -10.71
N TYR A 202 -0.42 6.82 -10.23
CA TYR A 202 0.79 6.31 -9.59
C TYR A 202 0.93 6.94 -8.19
N LEU A 203 1.10 6.12 -7.16
CA LEU A 203 1.21 6.55 -5.77
C LEU A 203 2.66 6.43 -5.29
N ILE A 204 3.19 7.50 -4.70
CA ILE A 204 4.47 7.52 -4.00
C ILE A 204 4.16 7.62 -2.52
N ILE A 205 4.38 6.55 -1.76
CA ILE A 205 4.16 6.54 -0.32
C ILE A 205 5.47 6.83 0.38
N SER A 206 5.56 7.92 1.12
CA SER A 206 6.77 8.24 1.86
C SER A 206 6.44 8.97 3.15
N PRO A 207 7.27 8.87 4.21
CA PRO A 207 7.09 9.73 5.37
C PRO A 207 7.24 11.22 5.04
N SER A 208 8.13 11.55 4.09
CA SER A 208 8.46 12.93 3.75
C SER A 208 9.18 13.00 2.39
N VAL A 209 8.75 13.95 1.57
CA VAL A 209 9.41 14.33 0.32
C VAL A 209 9.69 15.83 0.37
N SER A 210 10.80 16.27 -0.24
CA SER A 210 11.09 17.70 -0.32
C SER A 210 10.24 18.37 -1.40
N ASP A 211 9.72 19.57 -1.17
CA ASP A 211 8.92 20.32 -2.16
C ASP A 211 9.61 20.43 -3.51
N SER A 212 10.92 20.72 -3.50
CA SER A 212 11.75 20.76 -4.70
C SER A 212 11.80 19.44 -5.49
N SER A 213 11.57 18.30 -4.84
CA SER A 213 11.50 17.00 -5.51
C SER A 213 10.13 16.80 -6.16
N MET A 214 9.05 17.26 -5.51
CA MET A 214 7.70 17.23 -6.08
C MET A 214 7.59 18.14 -7.30
N VAL A 215 8.11 19.36 -7.23
CA VAL A 215 8.15 20.30 -8.37
C VAL A 215 8.92 19.69 -9.55
N ARG A 216 10.11 19.13 -9.29
CA ARG A 216 10.90 18.47 -10.35
C ARG A 216 10.22 17.25 -10.95
N LEU A 217 9.47 16.50 -10.15
CA LEU A 217 8.70 15.36 -10.64
C LEU A 217 7.59 15.84 -11.58
N ALA A 218 6.84 16.87 -11.19
CA ALA A 218 5.81 17.50 -12.01
C ALA A 218 6.36 18.02 -13.35
N GLU A 219 7.45 18.80 -13.31
CA GLU A 219 8.13 19.31 -14.52
C GLU A 219 8.56 18.18 -15.47
N ARG A 220 9.06 17.06 -14.92
CA ARG A 220 9.50 15.90 -15.71
C ARG A 220 8.32 15.14 -16.33
N ILE A 221 7.22 14.98 -15.60
CA ILE A 221 5.99 14.37 -16.11
C ILE A 221 5.43 15.22 -17.27
N GLN A 222 5.28 16.52 -17.06
CA GLN A 222 4.77 17.45 -18.06
C GLN A 222 5.61 17.45 -19.34
N ARG A 223 6.94 17.50 -19.18
CA ARG A 223 7.86 17.44 -20.31
C ARG A 223 7.69 16.15 -21.12
N ARG A 224 7.53 15.01 -20.45
CA ARG A 224 7.34 13.71 -21.11
C ARG A 224 6.07 13.66 -21.95
N LEU A 225 4.95 14.07 -21.35
CA LEU A 225 3.64 14.07 -22.02
C LEU A 225 3.69 14.94 -23.28
N THR A 226 4.39 16.08 -23.19
CA THR A 226 4.57 17.02 -24.30
C THR A 226 5.54 16.52 -25.37
N GLU A 227 6.69 15.93 -24.98
CA GLU A 227 7.75 15.51 -25.90
C GLU A 227 7.48 14.16 -26.58
N ASN A 228 6.75 13.25 -25.93
CA ASN A 228 6.51 11.89 -26.45
C ASN A 228 5.10 11.67 -27.01
N ASP A 229 4.25 12.71 -27.05
CA ASP A 229 2.83 12.60 -27.44
C ASP A 229 2.13 11.48 -26.68
N ASP A 230 2.41 11.39 -25.37
CA ASP A 230 1.92 10.33 -24.49
C ASP A 230 0.52 10.71 -23.99
N ASP A 231 -0.48 9.88 -24.30
CA ASP A 231 -1.90 10.09 -24.01
C ASP A 231 -2.30 9.75 -22.57
N TRP A 232 -1.35 9.35 -21.71
CA TRP A 232 -1.65 9.01 -20.33
C TRP A 232 -2.24 10.21 -19.57
N ASN A 233 -3.40 10.01 -18.93
CA ASN A 233 -4.15 11.04 -18.19
C ASN A 233 -4.33 10.71 -16.70
N GLY A 234 -3.51 9.80 -16.16
CA GLY A 234 -3.55 9.44 -14.74
C GLY A 234 -2.90 10.48 -13.82
N SER A 235 -3.17 10.36 -12.52
CA SER A 235 -2.56 11.21 -11.49
C SER A 235 -1.25 10.64 -10.95
N VAL A 236 -0.39 11.51 -10.43
CA VAL A 236 0.77 11.12 -9.61
C VAL A 236 0.59 11.72 -8.23
N THR A 237 0.46 10.87 -7.21
CA THR A 237 0.14 11.31 -5.86
C THR A 237 1.27 10.94 -4.92
N HIS A 238 1.86 11.91 -4.26
CA HIS A 238 2.57 11.65 -3.03
C HIS A 238 1.56 11.49 -1.89
N LEU A 239 1.55 10.33 -1.26
CA LEU A 239 0.73 10.05 -0.09
C LEU A 239 1.67 9.95 1.11
N GLN A 240 1.56 10.92 2.02
CA GLN A 240 2.33 10.87 3.25
C GLN A 240 2.00 9.57 4.02
N PHE A 241 3.01 8.89 4.54
CA PHE A 241 2.78 7.64 5.26
C PHE A 241 1.81 7.82 6.44
N ASP A 242 1.91 8.95 7.16
CA ASP A 242 0.99 9.27 8.25
C ASP A 242 -0.45 9.47 7.75
N ALA A 243 -0.65 9.99 6.53
CA ALA A 243 -1.97 10.07 5.91
C ALA A 243 -2.53 8.69 5.57
N LEU A 244 -1.70 7.76 5.08
CA LEU A 244 -2.10 6.36 4.88
C LEU A 244 -2.46 5.68 6.21
N VAL A 245 -1.66 5.89 7.26
CA VAL A 245 -1.95 5.38 8.61
C VAL A 245 -3.28 5.95 9.10
N HIS A 246 -3.56 7.23 8.84
CA HIS A 246 -4.82 7.85 9.21
C HIS A 246 -6.02 7.23 8.47
N ILE A 247 -5.89 6.95 7.16
CA ILE A 247 -6.92 6.22 6.39
C ILE A 247 -7.18 4.86 7.04
N PHE A 248 -6.12 4.10 7.33
CA PHE A 248 -6.23 2.78 7.97
C PHE A 248 -6.94 2.86 9.33
N GLN A 249 -6.53 3.78 10.20
CA GLN A 249 -7.13 3.95 11.53
C GLN A 249 -8.60 4.36 11.44
N ALA A 250 -8.94 5.26 10.51
CA ALA A 250 -10.32 5.69 10.30
C ALA A 250 -11.21 4.51 9.85
N VAL A 251 -10.74 3.68 8.92
CA VAL A 251 -11.45 2.45 8.50
C VAL A 251 -11.62 1.47 9.66
N GLN A 252 -10.62 1.30 10.52
CA GLN A 252 -10.75 0.44 11.71
C GLN A 252 -11.78 0.99 12.71
N SER A 253 -11.83 2.31 12.87
CA SER A 253 -12.74 2.98 13.82
C SER A 253 -14.20 3.02 13.37
N ASP A 254 -14.46 3.07 12.06
CA ASP A 254 -15.80 3.07 11.45
C ASP A 254 -15.98 1.91 10.46
N ARG A 255 -15.60 0.71 10.90
CA ARG A 255 -15.63 -0.48 10.05
C ARG A 255 -17.03 -0.77 9.51
N ASP A 256 -18.05 -0.60 10.34
CA ASP A 256 -19.44 -0.87 9.97
C ASP A 256 -19.94 0.14 8.92
N GLY A 257 -19.57 1.42 9.03
CA GLY A 257 -19.90 2.44 8.03
C GLY A 257 -19.23 2.18 6.68
N VAL A 258 -17.93 1.87 6.70
CA VAL A 258 -17.17 1.50 5.49
C VAL A 258 -17.72 0.24 4.84
N GLN A 259 -18.07 -0.78 5.61
CA GLN A 259 -18.67 -2.02 5.10
C GLN A 259 -20.10 -1.83 4.59
N ALA A 260 -20.86 -0.90 5.15
CA ALA A 260 -22.18 -0.56 4.65
C ALA A 260 -22.12 0.15 3.29
N LYS A 261 -21.06 0.95 3.05
CA LYS A 261 -20.90 1.74 1.82
C LYS A 261 -19.47 1.72 1.23
N PRO A 262 -18.96 0.54 0.83
CA PRO A 262 -17.56 0.39 0.42
C PRO A 262 -17.23 1.13 -0.89
N ARG A 263 -18.18 1.17 -1.83
CA ARG A 263 -18.00 1.88 -3.12
C ARG A 263 -17.92 3.40 -2.93
N GLU A 264 -18.73 3.96 -2.03
CA GLU A 264 -18.72 5.39 -1.71
C GLU A 264 -17.39 5.78 -1.06
N PHE A 265 -16.93 5.00 -0.07
CA PHE A 265 -15.62 5.18 0.54
C PHE A 265 -14.49 5.17 -0.50
N ARG A 266 -14.45 4.16 -1.38
CA ARG A 266 -13.45 4.05 -2.46
C ARG A 266 -13.51 5.22 -3.44
N LYS A 267 -14.69 5.72 -3.78
CA LYS A 267 -14.89 6.91 -4.62
C LYS A 267 -14.29 8.17 -3.96
N HIS A 268 -14.47 8.34 -2.66
CA HIS A 268 -13.89 9.46 -1.92
C HIS A 268 -12.36 9.38 -1.83
N VAL A 269 -11.81 8.19 -1.59
CA VAL A 269 -10.35 7.96 -1.62
C VAL A 269 -9.77 8.17 -3.02
N HIS A 270 -10.46 7.71 -4.08
CA HIS A 270 -10.04 7.99 -5.46
C HIS A 270 -9.99 9.49 -5.76
N ARG A 271 -10.98 10.26 -5.29
CA ARG A 271 -10.99 11.73 -5.42
C ARG A 271 -9.82 12.37 -4.67
N LEU A 272 -9.46 11.84 -3.50
CA LEU A 272 -8.28 12.30 -2.76
C LEU A 272 -7.00 12.14 -3.59
N PHE A 273 -6.85 11.01 -4.29
CA PHE A 273 -5.68 10.73 -5.13
C PHE A 273 -5.65 11.49 -6.46
N THR A 274 -6.79 11.97 -6.95
CA THR A 274 -6.89 12.58 -8.30
C THR A 274 -7.21 14.07 -8.31
N LYS A 275 -7.50 14.67 -7.15
CA LYS A 275 -7.82 16.10 -7.03
C LYS A 275 -7.08 16.79 -5.89
N GLY A 276 -6.12 16.11 -5.26
CA GLY A 276 -5.52 16.50 -3.98
C GLY A 276 -4.87 17.88 -3.99
N ASN A 277 -5.56 18.88 -3.43
CA ASN A 277 -4.98 20.09 -2.84
C ASN A 277 -6.11 20.84 -2.11
N TYR A 278 -6.37 20.49 -0.85
CA TYR A 278 -7.28 21.27 0.00
C TYR A 278 -6.57 22.12 1.06
N HIS A 279 -5.29 21.82 1.35
CA HIS A 279 -4.52 22.48 2.40
C HIS A 279 -3.51 23.52 1.89
N ASN A 280 -3.21 23.59 0.58
CA ASN A 280 -2.31 24.60 0.02
C ASN A 280 -2.92 25.32 -1.21
N PRO A 281 -3.58 26.48 -1.02
CA PRO A 281 -4.17 27.24 -2.12
C PRO A 281 -3.19 28.21 -2.78
N ASP A 282 -1.90 28.23 -2.41
CA ASP A 282 -0.97 29.21 -2.95
C ASP A 282 -0.58 28.85 -4.40
N PRO A 283 -1.16 29.53 -5.41
CA PRO A 283 -1.00 29.19 -6.83
C PRO A 283 0.44 29.32 -7.30
N ASP A 284 1.27 30.04 -6.54
CA ASP A 284 2.67 30.30 -6.83
C ASP A 284 3.60 29.16 -6.38
N THR A 285 3.13 28.21 -5.54
CA THR A 285 4.00 27.15 -4.98
C THR A 285 4.41 26.10 -6.00
N TYR A 286 3.54 25.82 -6.98
CA TYR A 286 3.81 24.80 -8.01
C TYR A 286 3.93 25.39 -9.43
N GLY A 287 3.77 26.71 -9.59
CA GLY A 287 3.72 27.36 -10.89
C GLY A 287 2.66 26.73 -11.80
N GLU A 288 2.60 27.12 -13.06
CA GLU A 288 1.71 26.53 -14.08
C GLU A 288 2.10 25.07 -14.45
N ALA A 289 2.78 24.34 -13.57
CA ALA A 289 3.23 22.97 -13.79
C ALA A 289 2.09 21.98 -13.45
N ASP A 290 1.70 21.21 -14.48
CA ASP A 290 0.75 20.09 -14.54
C ASP A 290 -0.16 19.80 -13.32
N GLN A 291 -1.48 19.97 -13.50
CA GLN A 291 -2.55 19.72 -12.52
C GLN A 291 -2.71 18.24 -12.09
N ARG A 292 -1.75 17.36 -12.39
CA ARG A 292 -1.83 15.91 -12.18
C ARG A 292 -0.95 15.41 -11.05
N VAL A 293 -0.09 16.25 -10.48
CA VAL A 293 0.74 15.90 -9.32
C VAL A 293 0.11 16.43 -8.05
N PHE A 294 -0.14 15.54 -7.09
CA PHE A 294 -0.84 15.84 -5.84
C PHE A 294 -0.02 15.43 -4.62
N ASP A 295 -0.16 16.18 -3.53
CA ASP A 295 0.36 15.82 -2.21
C ASP A 295 -0.81 15.62 -1.25
N VAL A 296 -0.81 14.51 -0.52
CA VAL A 296 -1.90 14.13 0.39
C VAL A 296 -1.36 14.00 1.80
N SER A 297 -1.86 14.89 2.66
CA SER A 297 -1.56 14.97 4.08
C SER A 297 -2.66 14.36 4.93
N THR A 298 -2.44 14.26 6.25
CA THR A 298 -3.47 13.86 7.22
C THR A 298 -4.65 14.82 7.23
N GLU A 299 -4.45 16.12 6.99
CA GLU A 299 -5.52 17.12 6.97
C GLU A 299 -6.48 16.92 5.78
N ASP A 300 -5.97 16.50 4.62
CA ASP A 300 -6.80 16.18 3.45
C ASP A 300 -7.65 14.92 3.70
N VAL A 301 -7.06 13.94 4.38
CA VAL A 301 -7.76 12.72 4.82
C VAL A 301 -8.90 13.08 5.77
N ASP A 302 -8.63 13.88 6.80
CA ASP A 302 -9.65 14.35 7.76
C ASP A 302 -10.82 15.07 7.08
N LYS A 303 -10.55 15.83 6.03
CA LYS A 303 -11.59 16.53 5.27
C LYS A 303 -12.48 15.53 4.53
N ILE A 304 -11.88 14.55 3.86
CA ILE A 304 -12.62 13.51 3.15
C ILE A 304 -13.44 12.64 4.11
N PHE A 305 -12.88 12.24 5.25
CA PHE A 305 -13.65 11.47 6.23
C PHE A 305 -14.79 12.28 6.85
N ARG A 306 -14.60 13.59 7.06
CA ARG A 306 -15.73 14.47 7.45
C ARG A 306 -16.81 14.54 6.37
N GLU A 307 -16.44 14.62 5.10
CA GLU A 307 -17.39 14.61 3.98
C GLU A 307 -18.09 13.24 3.82
N TYR A 308 -17.38 12.14 4.05
CA TYR A 308 -17.89 10.77 4.00
C TYR A 308 -18.84 10.45 5.16
N ILE A 309 -18.49 10.87 6.38
CA ILE A 309 -19.26 10.59 7.61
C ILE A 309 -20.44 11.56 7.77
N ALA A 310 -20.35 12.78 7.21
CA ALA A 310 -21.48 13.71 7.23
C ALA A 310 -22.71 13.04 6.60
N PRO A 311 -23.93 13.26 7.14
CA PRO A 311 -25.13 12.90 6.44
C PRO A 311 -25.08 13.59 5.08
N GLN A 312 -24.82 12.80 4.03
CA GLN A 312 -24.94 13.27 2.67
C GLN A 312 -26.39 13.71 2.56
N GLU A 313 -26.64 15.03 2.53
CA GLU A 313 -27.93 15.51 2.05
C GLU A 313 -28.16 14.76 0.74
N PRO A 314 -29.33 14.15 0.53
CA PRO A 314 -29.59 13.48 -0.74
C PRO A 314 -29.17 14.45 -1.84
N GLU A 315 -28.46 13.96 -2.86
CA GLU A 315 -28.21 14.72 -4.09
C GLU A 315 -29.59 15.09 -4.65
N THR A 316 -30.21 16.14 -4.11
CA THR A 316 -31.05 16.98 -4.89
C THR A 316 -30.05 17.52 -5.89
N GLU A 317 -30.13 17.03 -7.12
CA GLU A 317 -29.96 17.91 -8.26
C GLU A 317 -30.68 19.20 -7.86
N ARG A 318 -29.92 20.18 -7.34
CA ARG A 318 -30.40 21.54 -7.31
C ARG A 318 -30.45 21.86 -8.78
N VAL A 319 -31.57 21.51 -9.41
CA VAL A 319 -32.05 22.14 -10.63
C VAL A 319 -31.70 23.58 -10.41
N ASN A 320 -30.80 24.10 -11.25
CA ASN A 320 -30.30 25.45 -11.14
C ASN A 320 -31.49 26.36 -11.48
N ILE A 321 -32.40 26.54 -10.53
CA ILE A 321 -33.65 27.26 -10.68
C ILE A 321 -33.32 28.70 -11.09
N ASP A 322 -32.25 29.26 -10.54
CA ASP A 322 -31.78 30.60 -10.91
C ASP A 322 -31.27 30.65 -12.37
N GLY A 323 -30.55 29.63 -12.83
CA GLY A 323 -30.12 29.49 -14.24
C GLY A 323 -31.27 29.18 -15.21
N TYR A 324 -32.24 28.38 -14.79
CA TYR A 324 -33.47 28.07 -15.53
C TYR A 324 -34.36 29.31 -15.65
N LEU A 325 -34.56 30.06 -14.56
CA LEU A 325 -35.30 31.32 -14.54
C LEU A 325 -34.57 32.43 -15.30
N ALA A 326 -33.23 32.46 -15.29
CA ALA A 326 -32.45 33.38 -16.11
C ALA A 326 -32.63 33.11 -17.60
N ASN A 327 -32.66 31.84 -18.02
CA ASN A 327 -32.91 31.45 -19.41
C ASN A 327 -34.34 31.76 -19.87
N ILE A 328 -35.34 31.64 -19.01
CA ILE A 328 -36.72 32.06 -19.34
C ILE A 328 -36.80 33.58 -19.50
N ARG A 329 -36.15 34.35 -18.61
CA ARG A 329 -36.13 35.82 -18.69
C ARG A 329 -35.36 36.36 -19.89
N SER A 330 -34.40 35.60 -20.44
CA SER A 330 -33.67 35.97 -21.66
C SER A 330 -34.43 35.64 -22.95
N LEU A 331 -35.57 34.95 -22.88
CA LEU A 331 -36.41 34.60 -24.04
C LEU A 331 -37.57 35.60 -24.25
N ASP A 332 -37.75 36.59 -23.37
CA ASP A 332 -38.77 37.64 -23.47
C ASP A 332 -38.24 38.96 -24.09
N TYR A 333 -37.29 38.88 -25.03
CA TYR A 333 -36.90 40.00 -25.92
C TYR A 333 -36.87 39.59 -27.40
#